data_AF-A0AAE9YUN9-F1
#
_entry.id   AF-A0AAE9YUN9-F1
#
_cell.length_a   1.000
_cell.length_b   1.000
_cell.length_c   1.000
_cell.angle_alpha   90.00
_cell.angle_beta   90.00
_cell.angle_gamma   90.00
#
_symmetry.space_group_name_H-M   'P 1'
#
loop_
_entity.id
_entity.type
_entity.pdbx_description
1 polymer ?
#
loop_
_entity_poly.entity_id
_entity_poly.type
_entity_poly.pdbx_seq_one_letter_code
_entity_poly.pdbx_strand_id
1 'polypeptide(L)'
;MVTDELDKIQEDFTGEDLKNMRLTSGKTMQVMADHVEVHRHTYGNYESGVSLIPLSYLLKWAKLCGMNCDSIYNYAAQCRKIVNEQQLIRPRKKRTDDKEAEEKLAPEKNKGTDNEEFES
;
A
#
# COMPACT_ATOMS: atom_id res chain seq x y z
N MET A 1 -3.47 -25.72 26.48
CA MET A 1 -3.12 -24.34 26.82
C MET A 1 -2.03 -23.91 25.86
N VAL A 2 -2.41 -23.28 24.75
CA VAL A 2 -1.48 -22.72 23.75
C VAL A 2 -2.12 -21.42 23.24
N THR A 3 -2.23 -20.43 24.12
CA THR A 3 -2.71 -19.08 23.77
C THR A 3 -2.01 -17.98 24.57
N ASP A 4 -1.41 -18.27 25.73
CA ASP A 4 -0.77 -17.25 26.58
C ASP A 4 0.57 -16.68 26.06
N GLU A 5 1.25 -17.36 25.11
CA GLU A 5 2.55 -16.88 24.60
C GLU A 5 2.43 -15.86 23.46
N LEU A 6 1.26 -15.73 22.83
CA LEU A 6 1.00 -14.72 21.79
C LEU A 6 0.39 -13.43 22.34
N ASP A 7 -0.27 -13.49 23.50
CA ASP A 7 -0.83 -12.31 24.19
C ASP A 7 0.24 -11.48 24.93
N LYS A 8 1.50 -11.93 24.93
CA LYS A 8 2.66 -11.21 25.50
C LYS A 8 3.44 -10.38 24.48
N ILE A 9 2.88 -10.13 23.30
CA ILE A 9 3.56 -9.35 22.27
C ILE A 9 3.02 -7.92 22.29
N GLN A 10 3.83 -7.09 22.97
CA GLN A 10 3.91 -5.63 22.90
C GLN A 10 2.85 -4.85 23.69
N GLU A 11 3.33 -4.10 24.70
CA GLU A 11 2.66 -2.88 25.13
C GLU A 11 2.26 -2.07 23.90
N ASP A 12 1.02 -1.56 23.87
CA ASP A 12 0.52 -0.77 22.75
C ASP A 12 1.49 0.38 22.45
N PHE A 13 1.86 0.53 21.17
CA PHE A 13 2.68 1.66 20.72
C PHE A 13 1.97 2.99 21.05
N THR A 14 2.57 3.80 21.92
CA THR A 14 1.95 5.00 22.47
C THR A 14 2.45 6.29 21.79
N GLY A 15 1.79 7.41 22.10
CA GLY A 15 2.28 8.74 21.74
C GLY A 15 3.64 9.09 22.36
N GLU A 16 3.93 8.56 23.56
CA GLU A 16 5.24 8.79 24.19
C GLU A 16 6.35 8.05 23.43
N ASP A 17 6.06 6.89 22.84
CA ASP A 17 7.01 6.18 21.97
C ASP A 17 7.35 6.98 20.71
N LEU A 18 6.36 7.63 20.10
CA LEU A 18 6.59 8.57 18.98
C LEU A 18 7.53 9.70 19.38
N LYS A 19 7.30 10.28 20.56
CA LYS A 19 8.11 11.35 21.11
C LYS A 19 9.53 10.90 21.40
N ASN A 20 9.69 9.73 22.01
CA ASN A 20 11.00 9.13 22.29
C ASN A 20 11.77 8.84 20.99
N MET A 21 11.10 8.27 19.98
CA MET A 21 11.68 8.05 18.65
C MET A 21 12.13 9.37 18.00
N ARG A 22 11.31 10.41 18.06
CA ARG A 22 11.69 11.73 17.54
C ARG A 22 12.91 12.29 18.27
N LEU A 23 12.88 12.31 19.60
CA LEU A 23 13.92 12.91 20.44
C LEU A 23 15.27 12.19 20.30
N THR A 24 15.27 10.86 20.30
CA THR A 24 16.50 10.05 20.08
C THR A 24 17.12 10.31 18.70
N SER A 25 16.31 10.65 17.70
CA SER A 25 16.77 11.02 16.37
C SER A 25 17.15 12.50 16.19
N GLY A 26 17.11 13.30 17.26
CA GLY A 26 17.49 14.73 17.27
C GLY A 26 16.52 15.66 16.51
N LYS A 27 15.27 15.24 16.27
CA LYS A 27 14.32 15.98 15.43
C LYS A 27 13.35 16.83 16.22
N THR A 28 12.95 17.96 15.64
CA THR A 28 11.88 18.80 16.18
C THR A 28 10.52 18.32 15.68
N MET A 29 9.46 18.67 16.40
CA MET A 29 8.07 18.36 15.97
C MET A 29 7.76 18.97 14.60
N GLN A 30 8.32 20.15 14.30
CA GLN A 30 8.12 20.83 13.03
C GLN A 30 8.70 20.01 11.87
N VAL A 31 9.94 19.55 12.00
CA VAL A 31 10.61 18.72 10.97
C VAL A 31 9.80 17.46 10.66
N MET A 32 9.25 16.83 11.69
CA MET A 32 8.44 15.62 11.50
C MET A 32 7.09 15.94 10.83
N ALA A 33 6.45 17.04 11.21
CA ALA A 33 5.19 17.49 10.63
C ALA A 33 5.34 17.85 9.15
N ASP A 34 6.40 18.61 8.81
CA ASP A 34 6.72 19.03 7.44
C ASP A 34 6.95 17.82 6.53
N HIS A 35 7.57 16.75 7.04
CA HIS A 35 7.86 15.54 6.26
C HIS A 35 6.62 14.82 5.73
N VAL A 36 5.47 15.00 6.39
CA VAL A 36 4.20 14.37 5.98
C VAL A 36 3.11 15.41 5.71
N GLU A 37 3.49 16.67 5.55
CA GLU A 37 2.61 17.78 5.16
C GLU A 37 1.41 17.97 6.11
N VAL A 38 1.66 17.83 7.42
CA VAL A 38 0.67 18.12 8.47
C VAL A 38 1.09 19.34 9.29
N HIS A 39 0.13 19.94 9.98
CA HIS A 39 0.44 21.03 10.91
C HIS A 39 1.21 20.50 12.13
N ARG A 40 2.15 21.28 12.69
CA ARG A 40 2.92 20.93 13.90
C ARG A 40 2.02 20.53 15.08
N HIS A 41 0.86 21.19 15.21
CA HIS A 41 -0.11 20.84 16.25
C HIS A 41 -0.68 19.43 16.05
N THR A 42 -1.01 19.05 14.82
CA THR A 42 -1.44 17.68 14.47
C THR A 42 -0.38 16.67 14.87
N TYR A 43 0.90 16.96 14.57
CA TYR A 43 2.01 16.14 15.03
C TYR A 43 2.03 15.97 16.55
N GLY A 44 1.84 17.07 17.29
CA GLY A 44 1.76 17.05 18.75
C GLY A 44 0.60 16.25 19.31
N ASN A 45 -0.56 16.26 18.65
CA ASN A 45 -1.71 15.45 19.07
C ASN A 45 -1.43 13.95 18.98
N TYR A 46 -0.56 13.51 18.06
CA TYR A 46 -0.13 12.13 18.02
C TYR A 46 0.82 11.81 19.18
N GLU A 47 1.81 12.67 19.46
CA GLU A 47 2.75 12.46 20.59
C GLU A 47 2.05 12.50 21.95
N SER A 48 0.97 13.27 22.09
CA SER A 48 0.19 13.32 23.32
C SER A 48 -0.90 12.24 23.41
N GLY A 49 -1.05 11.39 22.39
CA GLY A 49 -2.08 10.36 22.33
C GLY A 49 -3.52 10.88 22.16
N VAL A 50 -3.69 12.17 21.83
CA VAL A 50 -5.01 12.78 21.56
C VAL A 50 -5.62 12.24 20.27
N SER A 51 -4.78 11.90 19.29
CA SER A 51 -5.21 11.29 18.03
C SER A 51 -4.28 10.16 17.64
N LEU A 52 -4.80 9.15 16.95
CA LEU A 52 -4.01 8.06 16.41
C LEU A 52 -3.25 8.53 15.15
N ILE A 53 -1.97 8.17 15.07
CA ILE A 53 -1.17 8.41 13.88
C ILE A 53 -1.58 7.45 12.74
N PRO A 54 -1.78 7.95 11.50
CA PRO A 54 -1.93 7.06 10.35
C PRO A 54 -0.68 6.20 10.13
N LEU A 55 -0.86 4.90 9.85
CA LEU A 55 0.25 3.97 9.62
C LEU A 55 1.22 4.44 8.52
N SER A 56 0.71 5.07 7.47
CA SER A 56 1.51 5.65 6.38
C SER A 56 2.45 6.75 6.87
N TYR A 57 2.05 7.53 7.88
CA TYR A 57 2.86 8.59 8.47
C TYR A 57 3.87 7.99 9.45
N LEU A 58 3.45 7.01 10.25
CA LEU A 58 4.32 6.27 11.15
C LEU A 58 5.53 5.69 10.42
N LEU A 59 5.32 5.01 9.29
CA LEU A 59 6.42 4.41 8.52
C LEU A 59 7.38 5.49 7.95
N LYS A 60 6.84 6.62 7.49
CA LYS A 60 7.67 7.75 7.02
C LYS A 60 8.50 8.34 8.15
N TRP A 61 7.90 8.54 9.32
CA TRP A 61 8.59 9.04 10.51
C TRP A 61 9.62 8.05 11.05
N ALA A 62 9.30 6.76 11.11
CA ALA A 62 10.23 5.71 11.50
C ALA A 62 11.49 5.75 10.61
N LYS A 63 11.31 5.80 9.29
CA LYS A 63 12.41 5.94 8.35
C LYS A 63 13.20 7.23 8.55
N LEU A 64 12.50 8.37 8.72
CA LEU A 64 13.12 9.66 8.98
C LEU A 64 13.93 9.66 10.29
N CYS A 65 13.48 8.91 11.31
CA CYS A 65 14.17 8.70 12.58
C CYS A 65 15.32 7.69 12.50
N GLY A 66 15.63 7.13 11.33
CA GLY A 66 16.75 6.22 11.12
C GLY A 66 16.42 4.73 11.33
N MET A 67 15.14 4.39 11.49
CA MET A 67 14.70 3.00 11.62
C MET A 67 14.77 2.31 10.24
N ASN A 68 15.32 1.10 10.20
CA ASN A 68 15.34 0.30 8.98
C ASN A 68 13.99 -0.43 8.82
N CYS A 69 13.20 -0.01 7.84
CA CYS A 69 11.92 -0.63 7.49
C CYS A 69 12.00 -1.53 6.23
N ASP A 70 13.20 -1.77 5.68
CA ASP A 70 13.39 -2.45 4.39
C ASP A 70 12.84 -3.88 4.43
N SER A 71 13.02 -4.61 5.52
CA SER A 71 12.50 -5.98 5.67
C SER A 71 10.98 -6.03 5.51
N ILE A 72 10.26 -5.05 6.05
CA ILE A 72 8.79 -4.95 5.94
C ILE A 72 8.40 -4.67 4.49
N TYR A 73 9.06 -3.69 3.85
CA TYR A 73 8.81 -3.35 2.45
C TYR A 73 9.12 -4.52 1.50
N ASN A 74 10.22 -5.20 1.72
CA ASN A 74 10.65 -6.36 0.94
C ASN A 74 9.65 -7.51 1.07
N TYR A 75 9.21 -7.81 2.29
CA TYR A 75 8.20 -8.83 2.52
C TYR A 75 6.87 -8.49 1.82
N ALA A 76 6.39 -7.25 1.97
CA ALA A 76 5.17 -6.80 1.29
C ALA A 76 5.31 -6.88 -0.25
N ALA A 77 6.49 -6.58 -0.80
CA ALA A 77 6.77 -6.74 -2.22
C ALA A 77 6.78 -8.21 -2.66
N GLN A 78 7.32 -9.12 -1.85
CA GLN A 78 7.28 -10.57 -2.11
C GLN A 78 5.85 -11.09 -2.12
N CYS A 79 5.02 -10.72 -1.13
CA CYS A 79 3.61 -11.07 -1.10
C CYS A 79 2.89 -10.64 -2.38
N ARG A 80 3.18 -9.43 -2.88
CA ARG A 80 2.61 -8.93 -4.14
C ARG A 80 2.98 -9.81 -5.33
N LYS A 81 4.23 -10.29 -5.41
CA LYS A 81 4.67 -11.22 -6.46
C LYS A 81 3.92 -12.53 -6.37
N ILE A 82 3.86 -13.13 -5.17
CA ILE A 82 3.15 -14.39 -4.91
C ILE A 82 1.68 -14.29 -5.33
N VAL A 83 1.00 -13.21 -4.93
CA VAL A 83 -0.42 -12.98 -5.28
C VAL A 83 -0.63 -12.90 -6.79
N ASN A 84 0.29 -12.25 -7.51
CA ASN A 84 0.22 -12.13 -8.97
C ASN A 84 0.53 -13.47 -9.67
N GLU A 85 1.58 -14.16 -9.24
CA GLU A 85 2.02 -15.45 -9.81
C GLU A 85 0.97 -16.55 -9.61
N GLN A 86 0.37 -16.59 -8.42
CA GLN A 86 -0.67 -17.56 -8.07
C GLN A 86 -2.08 -17.14 -8.54
N GLN A 87 -2.21 -16.02 -9.25
CA GLN A 87 -3.48 -15.47 -9.72
C GLN A 87 -4.55 -15.38 -8.61
N LEU A 88 -4.13 -15.07 -7.38
CA LEU A 88 -5.04 -15.00 -6.22
C LEU A 88 -5.97 -13.78 -6.28
N ILE A 89 -5.68 -12.82 -7.15
CA ILE A 89 -6.56 -11.68 -7.41
C ILE A 89 -7.78 -12.19 -8.16
N ARG A 90 -8.93 -12.18 -7.48
CA ARG A 90 -10.22 -12.51 -8.10
C ARG A 90 -10.48 -11.49 -9.21
N PRO A 91 -10.70 -11.92 -10.47
CA PRO A 91 -11.06 -10.98 -11.53
C PRO A 91 -12.35 -10.27 -11.12
N ARG A 92 -12.34 -8.94 -11.20
CA ARG A 92 -13.54 -8.14 -10.96
C ARG A 92 -14.62 -8.61 -11.93
N LYS A 93 -15.82 -8.90 -11.44
CA LYS A 93 -16.98 -9.16 -12.30
C LYS A 93 -17.19 -7.92 -13.18
N LYS A 94 -16.91 -8.01 -14.48
CA LYS A 94 -17.17 -6.94 -15.46
C LYS A 94 -18.65 -6.55 -15.35
N ARG A 95 -18.93 -5.26 -15.24
CA ARG A 95 -20.32 -4.78 -15.35
C ARG A 95 -20.76 -4.97 -16.80
N THR A 96 -22.07 -5.12 -17.01
CA THR A 96 -22.68 -5.24 -18.35
C THR A 96 -22.24 -4.12 -19.28
N ASP A 97 -22.19 -2.91 -18.71
CA ASP A 97 -21.85 -1.65 -19.37
C ASP A 97 -20.41 -1.65 -19.92
N ASP A 98 -19.48 -2.36 -19.26
CA ASP A 98 -18.08 -2.48 -19.70
C ASP A 98 -17.95 -3.38 -20.94
N LYS A 99 -18.88 -4.34 -21.14
CA LYS A 99 -18.86 -5.28 -22.27
C LYS A 99 -19.36 -4.62 -23.56
N GLU A 100 -20.42 -3.83 -23.46
CA GLU A 100 -21.00 -3.12 -24.61
C GLU A 100 -20.06 -2.04 -25.16
N ALA A 101 -19.24 -1.43 -24.30
CA ALA A 101 -18.23 -0.46 -24.72
C ALA A 101 -17.10 -1.13 -25.53
N GLU A 102 -16.68 -2.33 -25.15
CA GLU A 102 -15.58 -3.07 -25.78
C GLU A 102 -15.99 -3.67 -27.14
N GLU A 103 -17.23 -4.15 -27.27
CA GLU A 103 -17.81 -4.66 -28.52
C GLU A 103 -17.93 -3.56 -29.59
N LYS A 104 -18.22 -2.32 -29.18
CA LYS A 104 -18.25 -1.15 -30.07
C LYS A 104 -16.87 -0.67 -30.52
N LEU A 105 -15.81 -1.07 -29.82
CA LEU A 105 -14.41 -0.71 -30.10
C LEU A 105 -13.64 -1.81 -30.84
N ALA A 106 -14.23 -2.99 -31.04
CA ALA A 106 -13.59 -4.07 -31.79
C ALA A 106 -13.56 -3.73 -33.30
N PRO A 107 -12.40 -3.68 -33.96
CA PRO A 107 -12.34 -3.42 -35.39
C PRO A 107 -12.98 -4.58 -36.16
N GLU A 108 -13.82 -4.24 -37.16
CA GLU A 108 -14.43 -5.21 -38.07
C GLU A 108 -13.35 -6.10 -38.68
N LYS A 109 -13.37 -7.40 -38.35
CA LYS A 109 -12.57 -8.38 -39.08
C LYS A 109 -13.05 -8.39 -40.52
N ASN A 110 -12.17 -7.95 -41.41
CA ASN A 110 -12.35 -7.91 -42.85
C ASN A 110 -12.91 -9.27 -43.34
N LYS A 111 -14.12 -9.26 -43.91
CA LYS A 111 -14.72 -10.43 -44.54
C LYS A 111 -13.89 -10.83 -45.76
N GLY A 112 -13.77 -12.14 -45.95
CA GLY A 112 -12.84 -12.76 -46.88
C GLY A 112 -13.01 -12.35 -48.34
N THR A 113 -11.93 -12.55 -49.08
CA THR A 113 -11.97 -12.75 -50.52
C THR A 113 -11.68 -14.22 -50.78
N ASP A 114 -12.73 -14.95 -51.12
CA ASP A 114 -12.66 -16.30 -51.65
C ASP A 114 -12.08 -16.29 -53.08
N ASN A 115 -11.21 -17.27 -53.33
CA ASN A 115 -10.91 -18.00 -54.57
C ASN A 115 -11.00 -17.29 -55.94
N GLU A 116 -9.88 -17.32 -56.69
CA GLU A 116 -9.92 -17.72 -58.09
C GLU A 116 -8.93 -18.87 -58.32
N GLU A 117 -9.49 -20.03 -58.68
CA GLU A 117 -8.82 -21.13 -59.36
C GLU A 117 -8.24 -20.62 -60.68
N PHE A 118 -7.02 -21.04 -61.02
CA PHE A 118 -6.67 -21.17 -62.44
C PHE A 118 -5.76 -22.38 -62.63
N GLU A 119 -6.36 -23.46 -63.13
CA GLU A 119 -5.68 -24.56 -63.80
C GLU A 119 -5.10 -24.07 -65.13
N SER A 120 -3.82 -24.36 -65.39
CA SER A 120 -3.27 -24.97 -66.63
C SER A 120 -1.75 -25.09 -66.54
#